data_AF-A0A0Q9TUQ6-F1
#
_entry.id   AF-A0A0Q9TUQ6-F1
#
_cell.length_a   1.000
_cell.length_b   1.000
_cell.length_c   1.000
_cell.angle_alpha   90.00
_cell.angle_beta   90.00
_cell.angle_gamma   90.00
#
_symmetry.space_group_name_H-M   'P 1'
#
loop_
_entity.id
_entity.type
_entity.pdbx_description
1 polymer ?
#
loop_
_entity_poly.entity_id
_entity_poly.type
_entity_poly.pdbx_seq_one_letter_code
_entity_poly.pdbx_strand_id
1 'polypeptide(L)'
;MLDTIFGLPVHPLIVHATTVVVPAAAVTVLLSAVWPRFRRWAAWMPLALSVLAVVLTPLSTESGESLERHVEHSDLIETHSQLAEGLLPWVIGLAVAAALLFVVARRERGAVPTVAPSASAADPTDETPARTSLVPRWLLVAGAVVGLVAALGTTVQVVRIGHSGAQAAWSDSVSQTPAPAGGDDGN
;
A
#
# COMPACT_ATOMS: atom_id res chain seq x y z
N MET A 1 -15.56 -18.52 -13.40
CA MET A 1 -14.48 -19.24 -14.12
C MET A 1 -13.10 -18.99 -13.52
N LEU A 2 -12.90 -17.97 -12.66
CA LEU A 2 -11.68 -17.81 -11.84
C LEU A 2 -11.93 -18.30 -10.41
N ASP A 3 -12.62 -19.44 -10.28
CA ASP A 3 -13.28 -19.77 -9.02
C ASP A 3 -12.35 -20.62 -8.12
N THR A 4 -11.30 -21.21 -8.70
CA THR A 4 -10.31 -22.04 -7.99
C THR A 4 -8.93 -21.95 -8.66
N ILE A 5 -7.87 -21.75 -7.86
CA ILE A 5 -6.47 -21.87 -8.26
C ILE A 5 -5.84 -22.90 -7.31
N PHE A 6 -5.23 -23.96 -7.85
CA PHE A 6 -4.71 -25.10 -7.07
C PHE A 6 -5.75 -25.78 -6.15
N GLY A 7 -7.04 -25.74 -6.52
CA GLY A 7 -8.12 -26.34 -5.73
C GLY A 7 -8.55 -25.53 -4.50
N LEU A 8 -7.97 -24.33 -4.30
CA LEU A 8 -8.36 -23.40 -3.23
C LEU A 8 -9.17 -22.23 -3.80
N PRO A 9 -10.16 -21.69 -3.05
CA PRO A 9 -10.90 -20.52 -3.49
C PRO A 9 -9.92 -19.37 -3.77
N VAL A 10 -10.05 -18.75 -4.94
CA VAL A 10 -9.12 -17.70 -5.39
C VAL A 10 -9.19 -16.47 -4.48
N HIS A 11 -10.38 -16.18 -3.96
CA HIS A 11 -10.64 -14.98 -3.16
C HIS A 11 -9.70 -14.85 -1.94
N PRO A 12 -9.60 -15.82 -1.01
CA PRO A 12 -8.64 -15.77 0.10
C PRO A 12 -7.19 -15.56 -0.33
N LEU A 13 -6.75 -16.15 -1.45
CA LEU A 13 -5.37 -16.00 -1.93
C LEU A 13 -5.09 -14.57 -2.39
N ILE A 14 -6.00 -13.98 -3.18
CA ILE A 14 -5.88 -12.58 -3.61
C ILE A 14 -5.94 -11.66 -2.39
N VAL A 15 -6.86 -11.89 -1.45
CA VAL A 15 -6.97 -11.10 -0.21
C VAL A 15 -5.70 -11.19 0.63
N HIS A 16 -5.07 -12.36 0.77
CA HIS A 16 -3.78 -12.50 1.46
C HIS A 16 -2.68 -11.68 0.77
N ALA A 17 -2.62 -11.72 -0.57
CA ALA A 17 -1.68 -10.91 -1.31
C ALA A 17 -1.93 -9.41 -1.06
N THR A 18 -3.17 -8.94 -1.16
CA THR A 18 -3.56 -7.55 -0.92
C THR A 18 -3.25 -7.08 0.50
N THR A 19 -3.59 -7.89 1.51
CA THR A 19 -3.36 -7.57 2.93
C THR A 19 -1.89 -7.49 3.32
N VAL A 20 -0.98 -8.13 2.57
CA VAL A 20 0.46 -7.99 2.77
C VAL A 20 1.04 -6.85 1.93
N VAL A 21 0.67 -6.78 0.65
CA VAL A 21 1.24 -5.82 -0.31
C VAL A 21 0.83 -4.39 -0.01
N VAL A 22 -0.43 -4.13 0.36
CA VAL A 22 -0.93 -2.77 0.64
C VAL A 22 -0.21 -2.15 1.85
N PRO A 23 -0.11 -2.80 3.03
CA PRO A 23 0.66 -2.26 4.14
C PRO A 23 2.16 -2.13 3.82
N ALA A 24 2.74 -3.09 3.09
CA ALA A 24 4.14 -3.00 2.67
C ALA A 24 4.38 -1.79 1.74
N ALA A 25 3.46 -1.50 0.81
CA ALA A 25 3.51 -0.32 -0.03
C ALA A 25 3.46 0.97 0.83
N ALA A 26 2.53 1.05 1.79
CA ALA A 26 2.43 2.21 2.69
C ALA A 26 3.72 2.45 3.47
N VAL A 27 4.30 1.41 4.07
CA VAL A 27 5.56 1.51 4.84
C VAL A 27 6.73 1.91 3.94
N THR A 28 6.88 1.28 2.78
CA THR A 28 7.99 1.58 1.87
C THR A 28 7.90 2.98 1.26
N VAL A 29 6.70 3.51 1.02
CA VAL A 29 6.47 4.91 0.61
C VAL A 29 6.85 5.87 1.73
N LEU A 30 6.40 5.63 2.95
CA LEU A 30 6.76 6.47 4.11
C LEU A 30 8.27 6.49 4.36
N LEU A 31 8.91 5.33 4.37
CA LEU A 31 10.37 5.21 4.51
C LEU A 31 11.10 5.97 3.39
N SER A 32 10.57 5.93 2.17
CA SER A 32 11.14 6.67 1.04
C SER A 32 10.98 8.18 1.15
N ALA A 33 9.94 8.65 1.83
CA ALA A 33 9.69 10.06 2.08
C ALA A 33 10.63 10.64 3.15
N VAL A 34 10.87 9.90 4.24
CA VAL A 34 11.65 10.39 5.39
C VAL A 34 13.14 10.04 5.31
N TRP A 35 13.52 8.98 4.58
CA TRP A 35 14.89 8.47 4.58
C TRP A 35 15.54 8.48 3.17
N PRO A 36 16.37 9.49 2.86
CA PRO A 36 17.01 9.62 1.55
C PRO A 36 17.89 8.44 1.14
N ARG A 37 18.58 7.82 2.12
CA ARG A 37 19.43 6.63 1.88
C ARG A 37 18.61 5.41 1.51
N PHE A 38 17.48 5.18 2.18
CA PHE A 38 16.55 4.10 1.85
C PHE A 38 16.01 4.27 0.43
N ARG A 39 15.57 5.49 0.06
CA ARG A 39 15.08 5.79 -1.29
C ARG A 39 16.09 5.44 -2.40
N ARG A 40 17.39 5.63 -2.16
CA ARG A 40 18.44 5.27 -3.12
C ARG A 40 18.63 3.75 -3.24
N TRP A 41 18.52 3.03 -2.13
CA TRP A 41 18.68 1.57 -2.10
C TRP A 41 17.42 0.85 -2.60
N ALA A 42 16.25 1.20 -2.08
CA ALA A 42 14.96 0.61 -2.42
C ALA A 42 14.56 0.84 -3.90
N ALA A 43 15.10 1.89 -4.54
CA ALA A 43 15.00 2.18 -5.96
C ALA A 43 13.57 2.14 -6.51
N TRP A 44 13.14 0.99 -7.04
CA TRP A 44 11.85 0.77 -7.68
C TRP A 44 10.83 0.05 -6.78
N MET A 45 11.24 -0.44 -5.61
CA MET A 45 10.39 -1.23 -4.70
C MET A 45 9.11 -0.52 -4.25
N PRO A 46 9.14 0.74 -3.75
CA PRO A 46 7.92 1.40 -3.31
C PRO A 46 6.93 1.60 -4.47
N LEU A 47 7.45 1.89 -5.67
CA LEU A 47 6.65 2.05 -6.87
C LEU A 47 6.04 0.73 -7.31
N ALA A 48 6.82 -0.35 -7.40
CA ALA A 48 6.30 -1.66 -7.79
C ALA A 48 5.27 -2.20 -6.80
N LEU A 49 5.52 -2.07 -5.49
CA LEU A 49 4.55 -2.47 -4.47
C LEU A 49 3.26 -1.66 -4.56
N SER A 50 3.35 -0.35 -4.77
CA SER A 50 2.16 0.49 -4.90
C SER A 50 1.37 0.20 -6.17
N VAL A 51 2.05 -0.02 -7.31
CA VAL A 51 1.40 -0.45 -8.56
C VAL A 51 0.73 -1.82 -8.39
N LEU A 52 1.43 -2.76 -7.76
CA LEU A 52 0.87 -4.08 -7.46
C LEU A 52 -0.35 -3.97 -6.55
N ALA A 53 -0.30 -3.10 -5.52
CA ALA A 53 -1.43 -2.83 -4.65
C ALA A 53 -2.64 -2.26 -5.42
N VAL A 54 -2.42 -1.32 -6.36
CA VAL A 54 -3.48 -0.77 -7.22
C VAL A 54 -4.16 -1.85 -8.05
N VAL A 55 -3.41 -2.85 -8.52
CA VAL A 55 -3.97 -3.98 -9.29
C VAL A 55 -4.67 -5.00 -8.39
N LEU A 56 -4.07 -5.33 -7.24
CA LEU A 56 -4.61 -6.34 -6.33
C LEU A 56 -5.90 -5.92 -5.64
N THR A 57 -6.06 -4.63 -5.33
CA THR A 57 -7.25 -4.10 -4.64
C THR A 57 -8.56 -4.40 -5.38
N PRO A 58 -8.75 -4.00 -6.66
CA PRO A 58 -9.98 -4.31 -7.39
C PRO A 58 -10.16 -5.82 -7.62
N LEU A 59 -9.07 -6.57 -7.82
CA LEU A 59 -9.16 -8.03 -7.92
C LEU A 59 -9.69 -8.68 -6.62
N SER A 60 -9.32 -8.13 -5.46
CA SER A 60 -9.89 -8.54 -4.17
C SER A 60 -11.38 -8.21 -4.07
N THR A 61 -11.80 -7.02 -4.50
CA THR A 61 -13.21 -6.59 -4.50
C THR A 61 -14.06 -7.46 -5.43
N GLU A 62 -13.68 -7.59 -6.71
CA GLU A 62 -14.41 -8.39 -7.70
C GLU A 62 -14.52 -9.88 -7.30
N SER A 63 -13.45 -10.44 -6.72
CA SER A 63 -13.49 -11.81 -6.22
C SER A 63 -14.37 -11.97 -4.98
N GLY A 64 -14.51 -10.94 -4.16
CA GLY A 64 -15.37 -10.90 -2.98
C GLY A 64 -16.85 -10.82 -3.35
N GLU A 65 -17.21 -9.92 -4.25
CA GLU A 65 -18.58 -9.78 -4.79
C GLU A 65 -19.07 -11.09 -5.44
N SER A 66 -18.17 -11.81 -6.10
CA SER A 66 -18.51 -13.13 -6.66
C SER A 66 -18.83 -14.16 -5.57
N LEU A 67 -18.13 -14.11 -4.43
CA LEU A 67 -18.35 -14.99 -3.29
C LEU A 67 -19.62 -14.63 -2.53
N GLU A 68 -19.90 -13.33 -2.36
CA GLU A 68 -21.08 -12.78 -1.68
C GLU A 68 -22.40 -13.34 -2.24
N ARG A 69 -22.46 -13.59 -3.56
CA ARG A 69 -23.62 -14.22 -4.22
C ARG A 69 -23.91 -15.67 -3.80
N HIS A 70 -22.96 -16.34 -3.15
CA HIS A 70 -23.04 -17.75 -2.76
C HIS A 70 -23.08 -17.97 -1.25
N VAL A 71 -22.96 -16.91 -0.45
CA VAL A 71 -23.04 -16.95 1.02
C VAL A 71 -24.34 -16.31 1.50
N GLU A 72 -24.78 -16.69 2.70
CA GLU A 72 -25.96 -16.07 3.31
C GLU A 72 -25.72 -14.57 3.50
N HIS A 73 -26.72 -13.76 3.12
CA HIS A 73 -26.66 -12.32 3.28
C HIS A 73 -26.61 -11.94 4.75
N SER A 74 -25.70 -11.03 5.10
CA SER A 74 -25.64 -10.39 6.42
C SER A 74 -25.14 -8.96 6.31
N ASP A 75 -25.62 -8.09 7.20
CA ASP A 75 -25.21 -6.67 7.24
C ASP A 75 -23.71 -6.49 7.48
N LEU A 76 -23.06 -7.45 8.15
CA LEU A 76 -21.62 -7.45 8.41
C LEU A 76 -20.80 -7.72 7.14
N ILE A 77 -21.25 -8.65 6.28
CA ILE A 77 -20.58 -8.96 5.00
C ILE A 77 -20.70 -7.74 4.06
N GLU A 78 -21.89 -7.16 3.95
CA GLU A 78 -22.13 -5.95 3.14
C GLU A 78 -21.22 -4.79 3.61
N THR A 79 -21.15 -4.56 4.93
CA THR A 79 -20.27 -3.51 5.51
C THR A 79 -18.80 -3.77 5.19
N HIS A 80 -18.35 -5.03 5.25
CA HIS A 80 -16.99 -5.40 4.88
C HIS A 80 -16.70 -5.13 3.40
N SER A 81 -17.64 -5.49 2.52
CA SER A 81 -17.56 -5.27 1.08
C SER A 81 -17.45 -3.78 0.72
N GLN A 82 -18.35 -2.95 1.26
CA GLN A 82 -18.35 -1.50 1.04
C GLN A 82 -17.06 -0.82 1.55
N LEU A 83 -16.56 -1.27 2.71
CA LEU A 83 -15.28 -0.78 3.22
C LEU A 83 -14.11 -1.20 2.32
N ALA A 84 -14.13 -2.41 1.76
CA ALA A 84 -13.09 -2.89 0.85
C ALA A 84 -13.05 -2.06 -0.44
N GLU A 85 -14.20 -1.73 -1.03
CA GLU A 85 -14.30 -0.85 -2.20
C GLU A 85 -13.67 0.54 -1.94
N GLY A 86 -13.86 1.09 -0.74
CA GLY A 86 -13.28 2.36 -0.30
C GLY A 86 -11.75 2.38 -0.14
N LEU A 87 -11.05 1.25 -0.30
CA LEU A 87 -9.58 1.19 -0.17
C LEU A 87 -8.84 1.75 -1.40
N LEU A 88 -9.41 1.58 -2.59
CA LEU A 88 -8.72 1.86 -3.85
C LEU A 88 -8.20 3.31 -3.99
N PRO A 89 -8.96 4.36 -3.61
CA PRO A 89 -8.46 5.74 -3.71
C PRO A 89 -7.20 5.99 -2.87
N TRP A 90 -7.10 5.38 -1.69
CA TRP A 90 -5.92 5.51 -0.82
C TRP A 90 -4.70 4.84 -1.43
N VAL A 91 -4.89 3.65 -2.00
CA VAL A 91 -3.82 2.91 -2.68
C VAL A 91 -3.33 3.63 -3.94
N ILE A 92 -4.23 4.28 -4.68
CA ILE A 92 -3.85 5.20 -5.77
C ILE A 92 -3.01 6.36 -5.23
N GLY A 93 -3.40 6.95 -4.10
CA GLY A 93 -2.61 7.98 -3.41
C GLY A 93 -1.18 7.53 -3.09
N LEU A 94 -1.02 6.29 -2.59
CA LEU A 94 0.30 5.68 -2.36
C LEU A 94 1.10 5.55 -3.66
N ALA A 95 0.48 5.10 -4.75
CA ALA A 95 1.14 4.97 -6.05
C ALA A 95 1.59 6.32 -6.62
N VAL A 96 0.77 7.37 -6.48
CA VAL A 96 1.14 8.74 -6.87
C VAL A 96 2.32 9.24 -6.05
N ALA A 97 2.28 9.07 -4.72
CA ALA A 97 3.40 9.44 -3.85
C ALA A 97 4.69 8.69 -4.21
N ALA A 98 4.59 7.37 -4.44
CA ALA A 98 5.70 6.54 -4.86
C ALA A 98 6.29 7.00 -6.20
N ALA A 99 5.45 7.35 -7.18
CA ALA A 99 5.89 7.86 -8.47
C ALA A 99 6.62 9.20 -8.34
N LEU A 100 6.08 10.15 -7.55
CA LEU A 100 6.73 11.43 -7.29
C LEU A 100 8.13 11.24 -6.66
N LEU A 101 8.21 10.41 -5.61
CA LEU A 101 9.47 10.11 -4.93
C LEU A 101 10.46 9.34 -5.83
N PHE A 102 9.97 8.46 -6.70
CA PHE A 102 10.78 7.74 -7.69
C PHE A 102 11.39 8.69 -8.72
N VAL A 103 10.59 9.62 -9.25
CA VAL A 103 11.06 10.65 -10.20
C VAL A 103 12.17 11.48 -9.55
N VAL A 104 11.99 11.93 -8.32
CA VAL A 104 13.04 12.66 -7.58
C VAL A 104 14.31 11.80 -7.43
N ALA A 105 14.17 10.55 -7.01
CA ALA A 105 15.30 9.64 -6.82
C ALA A 105 16.07 9.36 -8.13
N ARG A 106 15.39 9.30 -9.28
CA ARG A 106 16.03 9.13 -10.59
C ARG A 106 16.82 10.36 -11.00
N ARG A 107 16.27 11.55 -10.77
CA ARG A 107 16.91 12.83 -11.11
C ARG A 107 18.17 13.09 -10.28
N GLU A 108 18.15 12.72 -8.99
CA GLU A 108 19.34 12.81 -8.12
C GLU A 108 20.50 11.89 -8.59
N ARG A 109 20.21 10.73 -9.18
CA ARG A 109 21.24 9.80 -9.69
C ARG A 109 21.82 10.23 -11.04
N GLY A 110 21.01 10.84 -11.90
CA GLY A 110 21.46 11.35 -13.21
C GLY A 110 22.37 12.60 -13.12
N ALA A 111 22.47 13.21 -11.94
CA ALA A 111 23.33 14.38 -11.69
C ALA A 111 24.79 14.03 -11.35
N VAL A 112 25.17 12.74 -11.34
CA VAL A 112 26.58 12.33 -11.18
C VAL A 112 27.33 12.81 -12.42
N PRO A 113 28.32 13.73 -12.30
CA PRO A 113 29.15 14.10 -13.42
C PRO A 113 29.91 12.85 -13.84
N THR A 114 29.68 12.38 -15.06
CA THR A 114 30.69 11.59 -15.76
C THR A 114 31.97 12.40 -15.67
N VAL A 115 32.92 11.94 -14.85
CA VAL A 115 34.28 12.48 -14.86
C VAL A 115 34.77 12.19 -16.27
N ALA A 116 34.71 13.21 -17.13
CA ALA A 116 35.40 13.20 -18.41
C ALA A 116 36.88 12.90 -18.09
N PRO A 117 37.53 11.97 -18.80
CA PRO A 117 38.97 11.81 -18.69
C PRO A 117 39.62 13.18 -18.92
N SER A 118 40.48 13.56 -17.99
CA SER A 118 41.14 14.87 -17.95
C SER A 118 41.92 15.18 -19.24
N ALA A 119 41.81 16.46 -19.62
CA ALA A 119 42.83 17.28 -20.28
C ALA A 119 43.10 17.09 -21.79
N SER A 120 42.46 17.95 -22.58
CA SER A 120 43.20 18.76 -23.56
C SER A 120 42.61 20.17 -23.62
N ALA A 121 43.37 21.13 -23.10
CA ALA A 121 43.35 22.59 -23.32
C ALA A 121 41.98 23.29 -23.52
N ALA A 122 41.49 24.00 -22.49
CA ALA A 122 40.53 25.10 -22.68
C ALA A 122 40.64 26.18 -21.58
N ASP A 123 40.86 27.40 -22.07
CA ASP A 123 40.64 28.79 -21.59
C ASP A 123 40.24 29.09 -20.11
N PRO A 124 40.83 30.11 -19.43
CA PRO A 124 40.48 30.47 -18.06
C PRO A 124 39.28 31.43 -17.90
N THR A 125 38.48 31.71 -18.94
CA THR A 125 37.28 32.59 -18.84
C THR A 125 35.94 31.85 -18.80
N ASP A 126 35.94 30.54 -18.57
CA ASP A 126 34.69 29.78 -18.56
C ASP A 126 33.97 29.94 -17.21
N GLU A 127 32.98 30.84 -17.18
CA GLU A 127 32.01 30.97 -16.10
C GLU A 127 31.38 29.60 -15.86
N THR A 128 31.82 28.94 -14.79
CA THR A 128 31.35 27.59 -14.47
C THR A 128 29.85 27.67 -14.21
N PRO A 129 28.98 27.05 -15.04
CA PRO A 129 27.55 27.15 -14.81
C PRO A 129 27.27 26.44 -13.49
N ALA A 130 26.79 27.20 -12.51
CA ALA A 130 26.37 26.70 -11.21
C ALA A 130 25.34 25.59 -11.46
N ARG A 131 25.77 24.33 -11.37
CA ARG A 131 24.91 23.14 -11.44
C ARG A 131 24.05 23.10 -10.19
N THR A 132 23.00 23.92 -10.21
CA THR A 132 21.93 23.91 -9.24
C THR A 132 21.21 22.57 -9.39
N SER A 133 21.08 21.85 -8.28
CA SER A 133 20.33 20.59 -8.18
C SER A 133 18.90 20.78 -8.73
N LEU A 134 18.66 20.25 -9.94
CA LEU A 134 17.46 20.41 -10.77
C LEU A 134 16.20 19.66 -10.26
N VAL A 135 16.07 19.45 -8.96
CA VAL A 135 14.85 18.84 -8.39
C VAL A 135 14.08 19.87 -7.57
N PRO A 136 12.89 20.29 -8.02
CA PRO A 136 12.05 21.21 -7.26
C PRO A 136 11.70 20.63 -5.89
N ARG A 137 12.05 21.33 -4.80
CA ARG A 137 11.74 20.91 -3.42
C ARG A 137 10.24 20.66 -3.19
N TRP A 138 9.38 21.35 -3.94
CA TRP A 138 7.93 21.16 -3.85
C TRP A 138 7.47 19.76 -4.26
N LEU A 139 8.15 19.07 -5.20
CA LEU A 139 7.82 17.69 -5.58
C LEU A 139 8.07 16.71 -4.44
N LEU A 140 9.15 16.93 -3.68
CA LEU A 140 9.46 16.14 -2.49
C LEU A 140 8.42 16.34 -1.40
N VAL A 141 8.09 17.60 -1.11
CA VAL A 141 7.07 17.94 -0.11
C VAL A 141 5.71 17.38 -0.53
N ALA A 142 5.32 17.56 -1.80
CA ALA A 142 4.07 17.01 -2.34
C ALA A 142 4.03 15.48 -2.22
N GLY A 143 5.09 14.78 -2.64
CA GLY A 143 5.17 13.32 -2.51
C GLY A 143 5.12 12.84 -1.06
N ALA A 144 5.78 13.55 -0.14
CA ALA A 144 5.75 13.23 1.28
C ALA A 144 4.37 13.47 1.91
N VAL A 145 3.72 14.59 1.60
CA VAL A 145 2.38 14.92 2.12
C VAL A 145 1.34 13.93 1.57
N VAL A 146 1.33 13.70 0.26
CA VAL A 146 0.41 12.74 -0.37
C VAL A 146 0.67 11.34 0.20
N GLY A 147 1.93 10.92 0.33
CA GLY A 147 2.29 9.62 0.88
C GLY A 147 1.86 9.46 2.34
N LEU A 148 2.00 10.51 3.16
CA LEU A 148 1.56 10.49 4.55
C LEU A 148 0.04 10.38 4.67
N VAL A 149 -0.69 11.23 3.95
CA VAL A 149 -2.17 11.23 3.96
C VAL A 149 -2.70 9.89 3.44
N ALA A 150 -2.15 9.40 2.33
CA ALA A 150 -2.53 8.12 1.76
C ALA A 150 -2.23 6.96 2.70
N ALA A 151 -1.05 6.92 3.33
CA ALA A 151 -0.68 5.86 4.27
C ALA A 151 -1.60 5.84 5.49
N LEU A 152 -1.92 7.00 6.07
CA LEU A 152 -2.87 7.09 7.19
C LEU A 152 -4.26 6.61 6.79
N GLY A 153 -4.77 7.05 5.63
CA GLY A 153 -6.06 6.60 5.10
C GLY A 153 -6.08 5.10 4.84
N THR A 154 -5.03 4.56 4.22
CA THR A 154 -4.84 3.11 4.01
C THR A 154 -4.86 2.36 5.34
N THR A 155 -4.10 2.79 6.34
CA THR A 155 -4.07 2.12 7.64
C THR A 155 -5.45 2.09 8.30
N VAL A 156 -6.14 3.24 8.34
CA VAL A 156 -7.49 3.32 8.90
C VAL A 156 -8.45 2.41 8.15
N GLN A 157 -8.42 2.41 6.82
CA GLN A 157 -9.32 1.60 6.01
C GLN A 157 -9.03 0.11 6.17
N VAL A 158 -7.77 -0.32 6.16
CA VAL A 158 -7.36 -1.71 6.39
C VAL A 158 -7.81 -2.20 7.76
N VAL A 159 -7.67 -1.38 8.81
CA VAL A 159 -8.16 -1.74 10.15
C VAL A 159 -9.68 -1.90 10.18
N ARG A 160 -10.42 -0.99 9.54
CA ARG A 160 -11.89 -1.06 9.45
C ARG A 160 -12.35 -2.31 8.69
N ILE A 161 -11.76 -2.58 7.52
CA ILE A 161 -12.01 -3.77 6.71
C ILE A 161 -11.73 -5.04 7.50
N GLY A 162 -10.57 -5.11 8.18
CA GLY A 162 -10.17 -6.26 8.97
C GLY A 162 -11.10 -6.50 10.16
N HIS A 163 -11.54 -5.43 10.83
CA HIS A 163 -12.45 -5.52 11.96
C HIS A 163 -13.84 -6.03 11.55
N SER A 164 -14.43 -5.49 10.49
CA SER A 164 -15.73 -5.96 9.98
C SER A 164 -15.65 -7.40 9.46
N GLY A 165 -14.55 -7.76 8.78
CA GLY A 165 -14.31 -9.13 8.31
C GLY A 165 -14.16 -10.12 9.46
N ALA A 166 -13.47 -9.74 10.54
CA ALA A 166 -13.38 -10.57 11.74
C ALA A 166 -14.73 -10.73 12.45
N GLN A 167 -15.57 -9.70 12.49
CA GLN A 167 -16.92 -9.84 13.04
C GLN A 167 -17.77 -10.81 12.21
N ALA A 168 -17.77 -10.64 10.88
CA ALA A 168 -18.53 -11.50 9.96
C ALA A 168 -18.13 -12.98 10.05
N ALA A 169 -16.84 -13.28 10.30
CA ALA A 169 -16.35 -14.65 10.37
C ALA A 169 -16.53 -15.32 11.75
N TRP A 170 -16.68 -14.56 12.84
CA TRP A 170 -16.56 -15.10 14.21
C TRP A 170 -17.73 -14.75 15.15
N SER A 171 -18.75 -13.99 14.72
CA SER A 171 -19.88 -13.56 15.58
C SER A 171 -20.63 -14.70 16.27
N ASP A 172 -20.80 -15.83 15.58
CA ASP A 172 -21.55 -16.97 16.08
C ASP A 172 -20.78 -17.75 17.16
N SER A 173 -19.44 -17.76 17.05
CA SER A 173 -18.57 -18.47 18.00
C SER A 173 -18.46 -17.75 19.34
N VAL A 174 -18.49 -16.42 19.35
CA VAL A 174 -18.46 -15.61 20.59
C VAL A 174 -19.79 -15.73 21.35
N SER A 175 -20.90 -15.75 20.61
CA SER A 175 -22.26 -15.82 21.16
C SER A 175 -22.60 -17.16 21.82
N GLN A 176 -21.85 -18.23 21.51
CA GLN A 176 -22.06 -19.57 22.06
C GLN A 176 -21.28 -19.85 23.36
N THR A 177 -20.65 -18.87 24.00
CA THR A 177 -20.02 -19.08 25.33
C THR A 177 -21.11 -19.39 26.37
N PRO A 178 -21.22 -20.64 26.88
CA PRO A 178 -22.26 -20.96 27.85
C PRO A 178 -21.98 -20.23 29.15
N ALA A 179 -23.02 -19.64 29.77
CA ALA A 179 -22.90 -19.10 31.13
C ALA A 179 -22.33 -20.19 32.06
N PRO A 180 -21.41 -19.86 32.99
CA PRO A 180 -20.89 -20.85 33.92
C PRO A 180 -22.08 -21.47 34.63
N ALA A 181 -22.23 -22.79 34.52
CA ALA A 181 -23.25 -23.54 35.23
C ALA A 181 -23.05 -23.24 36.72
N GLY A 182 -23.90 -22.36 37.25
CA GLY A 182 -23.98 -22.08 38.68
C GLY A 182 -24.21 -23.42 39.34
N GLY A 183 -23.21 -23.87 40.11
CA GLY A 183 -23.25 -25.12 40.83
C GLY A 183 -24.52 -25.17 41.65
N ASP A 184 -25.25 -26.27 41.50
CA ASP A 184 -26.29 -26.68 42.42
C ASP A 184 -25.60 -27.16 43.69
N ASP A 185 -25.27 -26.24 44.60
CA ASP A 185 -24.86 -26.55 45.97
C ASP A 185 -26.10 -26.73 46.85
N GLY A 186 -26.77 -27.86 46.63
CA GLY A 186 -27.73 -28.42 47.56
C GLY A 186 -27.05 -28.85 48.87
N ASN A 187 -27.39 -28.16 49.96
CA ASN A 187 -27.47 -28.72 51.31
C ASN A 187 -28.49 -27.97 52.17
#